data_AF-A0A1H0ZN82-F1
#
_entry.id   AF-A0A1H0ZN82-F1
#
_cell.length_a   1.000
_cell.length_b   1.000
_cell.length_c   1.000
_cell.angle_alpha   90.00
_cell.angle_beta   90.00
_cell.angle_gamma   90.00
#
_symmetry.space_group_name_H-M   'P 1'
#
loop_
_entity.id
_entity.type
_entity.pdbx_description
1 polymer ?
#
loop_
_entity_poly.entity_id
_entity_poly.type
_entity_poly.pdbx_seq_one_letter_code
_entity_poly.pdbx_strand_id
1 'polypeptide(L)'
;MYKQLIISAEKTTKAIVSLAEEKNAVKFSGSFISFCLENDGAKFKDAEIETGSSQARQCCYGIREFIPIKKIGDLDVESWDPELIAFAEASGGNYFVFKKPDMTSVFFWDHETNLLELVSKSFEEFLDGITKADYSDLPEPENLKVWVNPAFLKKQKDMGNA
;
A
#
# COMPACT_ATOMS: atom_id res chain seq x y z
N MET A 1 -7.58 12.21 9.51
CA MET A 1 -6.52 11.96 10.52
C MET A 1 -5.16 11.67 9.87
N TYR A 2 -5.12 11.01 8.70
CA TYR A 2 -3.91 10.64 7.96
C TYR A 2 -2.94 11.79 7.60
N LYS A 3 -3.39 13.04 7.42
CA LYS A 3 -2.55 14.15 6.94
C LYS A 3 -1.31 14.39 7.79
N GLN A 4 -1.36 14.08 9.10
CA GLN A 4 -0.22 14.21 10.01
C GLN A 4 0.87 13.13 9.81
N LEU A 5 0.55 12.06 9.08
CA LEU A 5 1.45 10.93 8.80
C LEU A 5 2.20 11.12 7.48
N ILE A 6 1.78 12.08 6.65
CA ILE A 6 2.44 12.42 5.39
C ILE A 6 3.75 13.15 5.70
N ILE A 7 4.87 12.59 5.23
CA ILE A 7 6.20 13.20 5.38
C ILE A 7 6.61 14.04 4.17
N SER A 8 6.05 13.75 3.00
CA SER A 8 6.26 14.51 1.78
C SER A 8 5.12 14.25 0.81
N ALA A 9 4.71 15.28 0.08
CA ALA A 9 3.79 15.15 -1.06
C ALA A 9 3.99 16.32 -2.02
N GLU A 10 3.59 16.12 -3.27
CA GLU A 10 3.54 17.16 -4.29
C GLU A 10 2.08 17.56 -4.55
N LYS A 11 1.87 18.70 -5.20
CA LYS A 11 0.56 19.04 -5.75
C LYS A 11 0.52 18.64 -7.21
N THR A 12 -0.63 18.19 -7.68
CA THR A 12 -0.87 17.93 -9.10
C THR A 12 -1.97 18.83 -9.66
N THR A 13 -2.25 18.70 -10.95
CA THR A 13 -3.28 19.49 -11.62
C THR A 13 -4.35 18.59 -12.21
N LYS A 14 -5.54 19.16 -12.44
CA LYS A 14 -6.62 18.45 -13.13
C LYS A 14 -6.21 17.97 -14.52
N ALA A 15 -5.33 18.70 -15.21
CA ALA A 15 -4.81 18.28 -16.51
C ALA A 15 -4.00 16.99 -16.42
N ILE A 16 -3.13 16.86 -15.39
CA ILE A 16 -2.36 15.63 -15.16
C ILE A 16 -3.30 14.47 -14.78
N VAL A 17 -4.32 14.74 -13.97
CA VAL A 17 -5.36 13.74 -13.64
C VAL A 17 -6.06 13.24 -14.90
N SER A 18 -6.51 14.15 -15.77
CA SER A 18 -7.19 13.78 -17.02
C SER A 18 -6.30 12.96 -17.95
N LEU A 19 -5.00 13.30 -18.06
CA LEU A 19 -4.05 12.50 -18.82
C LEU A 19 -3.88 11.09 -18.25
N ALA A 20 -3.85 10.95 -16.91
CA ALA A 20 -3.75 9.64 -16.27
C ALA A 20 -5.02 8.80 -16.47
N GLU A 21 -6.21 9.41 -16.41
CA GLU A 21 -7.49 8.75 -16.73
C GLU A 21 -7.54 8.25 -18.16
N GLU A 22 -7.16 9.10 -19.13
CA GLU A 22 -7.12 8.75 -20.56
C GLU A 22 -6.15 7.60 -20.82
N LYS A 23 -4.93 7.71 -20.30
CA LYS A 23 -3.87 6.70 -20.43
C LYS A 23 -4.31 5.33 -19.92
N ASN A 24 -5.00 5.31 -18.78
CA ASN A 24 -5.41 4.07 -18.12
C ASN A 24 -6.81 3.59 -18.56
N ALA A 25 -7.50 4.36 -19.42
CA ALA A 25 -8.89 4.13 -19.83
C ALA A 25 -9.87 3.97 -18.64
N VAL A 26 -9.73 4.82 -17.61
CA VAL A 26 -10.55 4.79 -16.39
C VAL A 26 -11.10 6.17 -16.02
N LYS A 27 -12.02 6.20 -15.06
CA LYS A 27 -12.44 7.42 -14.36
C LYS A 27 -12.16 7.25 -12.87
N PHE A 28 -11.39 8.18 -12.30
CA PHE A 28 -11.08 8.15 -10.88
C PHE A 28 -12.25 8.75 -10.07
N SER A 29 -12.41 8.28 -8.83
CA SER A 29 -13.40 8.86 -7.93
C SER A 29 -13.07 10.33 -7.60
N GLY A 30 -14.09 11.13 -7.31
CA GLY A 30 -13.89 12.54 -6.95
C GLY A 30 -12.99 12.72 -5.72
N SER A 31 -13.06 11.80 -4.76
CA SER A 31 -12.20 11.79 -3.58
C SER A 31 -10.76 11.48 -3.88
N PHE A 32 -10.50 10.49 -4.74
CA PHE A 32 -9.15 10.18 -5.18
C PHE A 32 -8.53 11.37 -5.91
N ILE A 33 -9.28 11.98 -6.84
CA ILE A 33 -8.83 13.19 -7.54
C ILE A 33 -8.53 14.32 -6.55
N SER A 34 -9.45 14.60 -5.62
CA SER A 34 -9.26 15.66 -4.63
C SER A 34 -8.02 15.43 -3.76
N PHE A 35 -7.78 14.17 -3.37
CA PHE A 35 -6.59 13.79 -2.64
C PHE A 35 -5.31 14.03 -3.46
N CYS A 36 -5.25 13.54 -4.71
CA CYS A 36 -4.08 13.71 -5.57
C CYS A 36 -3.77 15.18 -5.86
N LEU A 37 -4.78 16.04 -6.02
CA LEU A 37 -4.56 17.48 -6.23
C LEU A 37 -3.76 18.13 -5.08
N GLU A 38 -3.95 17.64 -3.86
CA GLU A 38 -3.28 18.16 -2.66
C GLU A 38 -2.04 17.36 -2.24
N ASN A 39 -2.00 16.05 -2.53
CA ASN A 39 -1.09 15.09 -1.92
C ASN A 39 -0.55 14.06 -2.93
N ASP A 40 -0.31 14.46 -4.18
CA ASP A 40 0.23 13.57 -5.22
C ASP A 40 1.56 12.97 -4.78
N GLY A 41 1.71 11.66 -4.95
CA GLY A 41 2.94 10.97 -4.56
C GLY A 41 3.22 10.96 -3.05
N ALA A 42 2.20 11.14 -2.21
CA ALA A 42 2.37 11.26 -0.77
C ALA A 42 3.10 10.05 -0.16
N LYS A 43 4.13 10.32 0.65
CA LYS A 43 4.89 9.31 1.38
C LYS A 43 4.51 9.34 2.86
N PHE A 44 4.50 8.18 3.49
CA PHE A 44 4.12 8.03 4.88
C PHE A 44 5.28 7.57 5.75
N LYS A 45 5.20 7.93 7.02
CA LYS A 45 5.97 7.29 8.08
C LYS A 45 5.02 6.53 8.98
N ASP A 46 5.27 5.23 9.12
CA ASP A 46 4.55 4.35 10.04
C ASP A 46 3.02 4.44 9.86
N ALA A 47 2.52 4.50 8.61
CA ALA A 47 1.09 4.48 8.34
C ALA A 47 0.64 3.05 8.10
N GLU A 48 -0.50 2.68 8.66
CA GLU A 48 -1.13 1.39 8.43
C GLU A 48 -2.64 1.54 8.26
N ILE A 49 -3.25 0.48 7.74
CA ILE A 49 -4.69 0.32 7.71
C ILE A 49 -5.04 -1.07 8.24
N GLU A 50 -5.98 -1.10 9.16
CA GLU A 50 -6.55 -2.35 9.65
C GLU A 50 -7.64 -2.83 8.70
N THR A 51 -7.60 -4.12 8.39
CA THR A 51 -8.65 -4.81 7.66
C THR A 51 -9.27 -5.87 8.55
N GLY A 52 -10.59 -5.93 8.51
CA GLY A 52 -11.37 -6.91 9.25
C GLY A 52 -12.60 -7.29 8.44
N SER A 53 -12.53 -8.40 7.70
CA SER A 53 -13.75 -9.15 7.43
C SER A 53 -14.09 -9.94 8.70
N SER A 54 -15.38 -10.08 9.02
CA SER A 54 -15.86 -10.77 10.23
C SER A 54 -15.51 -12.27 10.31
N GLN A 55 -14.65 -12.80 9.42
CA GLN A 55 -14.25 -14.20 9.32
C GLN A 55 -12.73 -14.43 9.20
N ALA A 56 -11.90 -13.40 9.03
CA ALA A 56 -10.44 -13.52 9.01
C ALA A 56 -9.82 -12.74 10.19
N ARG A 57 -8.61 -13.14 10.61
CA ARG A 57 -7.83 -12.40 11.61
C ARG A 57 -7.70 -10.95 11.15
N GLN A 58 -7.86 -10.01 12.07
CA GLN A 58 -7.59 -8.60 11.81
C GLN A 58 -6.14 -8.47 11.33
N CYS A 59 -5.96 -7.94 10.12
CA CYS A 59 -4.65 -7.77 9.48
C CYS A 59 -4.36 -6.28 9.32
N CYS A 60 -3.16 -5.86 9.72
CA CYS A 60 -2.68 -4.50 9.51
C CYS A 60 -1.77 -4.47 8.28
N TYR A 61 -2.06 -3.57 7.33
CA TYR A 61 -1.23 -3.38 6.14
C TYR A 61 -0.53 -2.03 6.19
N GLY A 62 0.81 -2.04 6.17
CA GLY A 62 1.61 -0.82 6.15
C GLY A 62 1.56 -0.14 4.78
N ILE A 63 1.29 1.17 4.77
CA ILE A 63 1.25 2.03 3.59
C ILE A 63 2.56 2.81 3.51
N ARG A 64 3.30 2.68 2.41
CA ARG A 64 4.60 3.35 2.24
C ARG A 64 4.46 4.66 1.49
N GLU A 65 3.87 4.60 0.31
CA GLU A 65 3.66 5.77 -0.53
C GLU A 65 2.46 5.60 -1.46
N PHE A 66 1.77 6.71 -1.74
CA PHE A 66 0.89 6.82 -2.89
C PHE A 66 1.75 6.94 -4.15
N ILE A 67 1.37 6.20 -5.19
CA ILE A 67 2.01 6.30 -6.49
C ILE A 67 1.62 7.65 -7.11
N PRO A 68 2.59 8.45 -7.58
CA PRO A 68 2.28 9.70 -8.28
C PRO A 68 1.32 9.43 -9.44
N ILE A 69 0.25 10.21 -9.57
CA ILE A 69 -0.84 9.91 -10.49
C ILE A 69 -0.37 9.76 -11.94
N LYS A 70 0.68 10.50 -12.33
CA LYS A 70 1.31 10.42 -13.67
C LYS A 70 1.97 9.07 -13.96
N LYS A 71 2.36 8.33 -12.92
CA LYS A 71 3.02 7.03 -12.98
C LYS A 71 2.05 5.87 -12.85
N ILE A 72 0.79 6.12 -12.52
CA ILE A 72 -0.24 5.08 -12.47
C ILE A 72 -0.34 4.43 -13.87
N GLY A 73 -0.26 3.10 -13.89
CA GLY A 73 -0.22 2.29 -15.10
C GLY A 73 1.15 2.10 -15.75
N ASP A 74 2.22 2.71 -15.23
CA ASP A 74 3.61 2.47 -15.68
C ASP A 74 4.37 1.49 -14.77
N LEU A 75 3.66 0.81 -13.87
CA LEU A 75 4.31 -0.13 -12.97
C LEU A 75 4.70 -1.39 -13.72
N ASP A 76 6.00 -1.70 -13.71
CA ASP A 76 6.54 -2.95 -14.22
C ASP A 76 6.59 -3.96 -13.08
N VAL A 77 5.49 -4.70 -12.91
CA VAL A 77 5.35 -5.72 -11.87
C VAL A 77 5.08 -7.06 -12.55
N GLU A 78 5.80 -8.09 -12.13
CA GLU A 78 5.61 -9.44 -12.64
C GLU A 78 4.18 -9.92 -12.33
N SER A 79 3.56 -10.63 -13.28
CA SER A 79 2.19 -11.17 -13.13
C SER A 79 1.09 -10.13 -12.83
N TRP A 80 1.29 -8.87 -13.24
CA TRP A 80 0.30 -7.81 -13.06
C TRP A 80 -1.03 -8.11 -13.77
N ASP A 81 -2.14 -8.04 -13.03
CA ASP A 81 -3.49 -8.13 -13.60
C ASP A 81 -3.87 -6.77 -14.24
N PRO A 82 -4.12 -6.72 -15.57
CA PRO A 82 -4.43 -5.47 -16.28
C PRO A 82 -5.77 -4.82 -15.85
N GLU A 83 -6.63 -5.54 -15.15
CA GLU A 83 -7.87 -5.02 -14.55
C GLU A 83 -7.63 -4.29 -13.22
N LEU A 84 -6.41 -4.36 -12.68
CA LEU A 84 -6.01 -3.66 -11.47
C LEU A 84 -5.27 -2.36 -11.77
N ILE A 85 -5.56 -1.34 -10.97
CA ILE A 85 -4.88 -0.05 -10.99
C ILE A 85 -4.29 0.20 -9.61
N ALA A 86 -2.97 0.01 -9.47
CA ALA A 86 -2.28 0.38 -8.23
C ALA A 86 -2.23 1.89 -8.07
N PHE A 87 -2.52 2.32 -6.85
CA PHE A 87 -2.46 3.72 -6.45
C PHE A 87 -1.60 3.95 -5.21
N ALA A 88 -1.27 2.90 -4.44
CA ALA A 88 -0.30 3.00 -3.35
C ALA A 88 0.53 1.71 -3.21
N GLU A 89 1.78 1.88 -2.79
CA GLU A 89 2.69 0.80 -2.42
C GLU A 89 2.52 0.46 -0.93
N ALA A 90 2.37 -0.83 -0.66
CA ALA A 90 2.39 -1.41 0.67
C ALA A 90 3.76 -2.06 0.96
N SER A 91 3.97 -2.50 2.20
CA SER A 91 5.21 -3.19 2.55
C SER A 91 5.39 -4.52 1.80
N GLY A 92 6.62 -4.85 1.44
CA GLY A 92 6.97 -6.13 0.82
C GLY A 92 6.66 -6.26 -0.67
N GLY A 93 6.51 -5.14 -1.40
CA GLY A 93 6.20 -5.18 -2.83
C GLY A 93 4.72 -5.44 -3.15
N ASN A 94 3.87 -5.33 -2.14
CA ASN A 94 2.42 -5.41 -2.27
C ASN A 94 1.82 -4.05 -2.61
N TYR A 95 0.58 -4.02 -3.07
CA TYR A 95 -0.05 -2.78 -3.52
C TYR A 95 -1.48 -2.63 -3.03
N PHE A 96 -1.91 -1.38 -2.84
CA PHE A 96 -3.32 -1.03 -2.81
C PHE A 96 -3.78 -0.67 -4.20
N VAL A 97 -4.88 -1.28 -4.62
CA VAL A 97 -5.36 -1.24 -5.99
C VAL A 97 -6.85 -0.93 -6.04
N PHE A 98 -7.25 -0.32 -7.15
CA PHE A 98 -8.63 -0.31 -7.61
C PHE A 98 -8.86 -1.42 -8.64
N LYS A 99 -10.11 -1.89 -8.75
CA LYS A 99 -10.55 -2.74 -9.85
C LYS A 99 -11.27 -1.92 -10.92
N LYS A 100 -10.96 -2.19 -12.19
CA LYS A 100 -11.74 -1.69 -13.33
C LYS A 100 -13.09 -2.42 -13.44
N PRO A 101 -14.10 -1.78 -14.04
CA PRO A 101 -14.18 -0.34 -14.32
C PRO A 101 -14.64 0.47 -13.11
N ASP A 102 -15.06 -0.19 -12.02
CA ASP A 102 -15.81 0.44 -10.93
C ASP A 102 -14.99 1.45 -10.12
N MET A 103 -13.66 1.26 -9.99
CA MET A 103 -12.70 2.22 -9.42
C MET A 103 -13.09 2.86 -8.08
N THR A 104 -13.96 2.18 -7.32
CA THR A 104 -14.58 2.70 -6.09
C THR A 104 -13.99 2.05 -4.86
N SER A 105 -14.03 0.72 -4.82
CA SER A 105 -13.52 -0.07 -3.71
C SER A 105 -12.00 -0.22 -3.78
N VAL A 106 -11.36 -0.17 -2.60
CA VAL A 106 -9.92 -0.38 -2.45
C VAL A 106 -9.68 -1.82 -2.05
N PHE A 107 -8.72 -2.44 -2.74
CA PHE A 107 -8.25 -3.78 -2.43
C PHE A 107 -6.76 -3.76 -2.07
N PHE A 108 -6.34 -4.70 -1.25
CA PHE A 108 -4.95 -5.04 -1.03
C PHE A 108 -4.62 -6.22 -1.95
N TRP A 109 -3.57 -6.08 -2.75
CA TRP A 109 -3.06 -7.11 -3.63
C TRP A 109 -1.71 -7.62 -3.12
N ASP A 110 -1.68 -8.90 -2.81
CA ASP A 110 -0.47 -9.65 -2.49
C ASP A 110 0.15 -10.15 -3.80
N HIS A 111 1.31 -9.59 -4.17
CA HIS A 111 2.01 -9.93 -5.39
C HIS A 111 2.53 -11.38 -5.39
N GLU A 112 2.91 -11.92 -4.22
CA GLU A 112 3.50 -13.26 -4.12
C GLU A 112 2.44 -14.35 -4.30
N THR A 113 1.23 -14.13 -3.78
CA THR A 113 0.15 -15.13 -3.79
C THR A 113 -0.96 -14.83 -4.80
N ASN A 114 -0.96 -13.65 -5.42
CA ASN A 114 -2.08 -13.09 -6.19
C ASN A 114 -3.39 -12.99 -5.39
N LEU A 115 -3.33 -12.99 -4.06
CA LEU A 115 -4.50 -12.77 -3.22
C LEU A 115 -4.95 -11.32 -3.33
N LEU A 116 -6.26 -11.13 -3.42
CA LEU A 116 -6.88 -9.83 -3.51
C LEU A 116 -7.95 -9.68 -2.44
N GLU A 117 -7.70 -8.82 -1.47
CA GLU A 117 -8.54 -8.63 -0.29
C GLU A 117 -9.23 -7.27 -0.33
N LEU A 118 -10.53 -7.22 -0.02
CA LEU A 118 -11.26 -5.97 0.08
C LEU A 118 -10.86 -5.23 1.37
N VAL A 119 -10.30 -4.04 1.22
CA VAL A 119 -9.86 -3.20 2.34
C VAL A 119 -10.97 -2.23 2.74
N SER A 120 -11.60 -1.58 1.75
CA SER A 120 -12.69 -0.62 1.99
C SER A 120 -13.57 -0.47 0.75
N LYS A 121 -14.78 0.03 0.93
CA LYS A 121 -15.77 0.17 -0.15
C LYS A 121 -15.60 1.48 -0.93
N SER A 122 -14.84 2.42 -0.38
CA SER A 122 -14.56 3.72 -0.99
C SER A 122 -13.16 4.22 -0.63
N PHE A 123 -12.61 5.09 -1.48
CA PHE A 123 -11.33 5.74 -1.20
C PHE A 123 -11.38 6.65 0.04
N GLU A 124 -12.52 7.28 0.32
CA GLU A 124 -12.75 8.06 1.53
C GLU A 124 -12.64 7.18 2.78
N GLU A 125 -13.34 6.05 2.80
CA GLU A 125 -13.29 5.07 3.89
C GLU A 125 -11.86 4.54 4.06
N PHE A 126 -11.13 4.30 2.97
CA PHE A 126 -9.71 3.96 3.02
C PHE A 126 -8.90 5.03 3.76
N LEU A 127 -8.99 6.30 3.36
CA LEU A 127 -8.24 7.40 3.97
C LEU A 127 -8.59 7.61 5.45
N ASP A 128 -9.85 7.41 5.82
CA ASP A 128 -10.33 7.51 7.20
C ASP A 128 -9.82 6.35 8.07
N GLY A 129 -9.59 5.19 7.47
CA GLY A 129 -9.02 4.01 8.13
C GLY A 129 -7.50 4.06 8.33
N ILE A 130 -6.79 5.03 7.73
CA ILE A 130 -5.33 5.15 7.90
C ILE A 130 -5.00 5.65 9.31
N THR A 131 -4.29 4.82 10.07
CA THR A 131 -3.79 5.09 11.41
C THR A 131 -2.27 5.08 11.44
N LYS A 132 -1.71 5.53 12.57
CA LYS A 132 -0.29 5.38 12.84
C LYS A 132 -0.05 3.98 13.38
N ALA A 133 0.92 3.26 12.84
CA ALA A 133 1.34 1.98 13.33
C ALA A 133 1.77 2.08 14.80
N ASP A 134 1.21 1.18 15.61
CA ASP A 134 1.56 1.04 17.01
C ASP A 134 2.50 -0.13 17.22
N TYR A 135 3.72 0.19 17.63
CA TYR A 135 4.77 -0.78 17.91
C TYR A 135 5.04 -0.90 19.41
N SER A 136 4.20 -0.31 20.28
CA SER A 136 4.40 -0.36 21.73
C SER A 136 4.46 -1.78 22.28
N ASP A 137 3.76 -2.70 21.62
CA ASP A 137 3.61 -4.08 22.05
C ASP A 137 4.64 -5.01 21.39
N LEU A 138 5.51 -4.49 20.52
CA LEU A 138 6.62 -5.27 19.99
C LEU A 138 7.67 -5.50 21.09
N PRO A 139 8.12 -6.75 21.29
CA PRO A 139 9.20 -7.02 22.22
C PRO A 139 10.46 -6.28 21.75
N GLU A 140 11.24 -5.79 22.70
CA GLU A 140 12.53 -5.17 22.40
C GLU A 140 13.40 -6.12 21.55
N PRO A 141 14.26 -5.61 20.66
CA PRO A 141 15.04 -6.45 19.74
C PRO A 141 15.84 -7.56 20.42
N GLU A 142 16.34 -7.30 21.63
CA GLU A 142 17.06 -8.25 22.48
C GLU A 142 16.19 -9.42 23.01
N ASN A 143 14.88 -9.25 22.97
CA ASN A 143 13.88 -10.23 23.40
C ASN A 143 13.17 -10.91 22.22
N LEU A 144 13.51 -10.57 20.97
CA LEU A 144 12.97 -11.23 19.78
C LEU A 144 13.48 -12.68 19.68
N LYS A 145 12.59 -13.64 19.94
CA LYS A 145 12.84 -15.05 19.60
C LYS A 145 12.42 -15.31 18.15
N VAL A 146 13.38 -15.15 17.23
CA VAL A 146 13.17 -15.54 15.84
C VAL A 146 13.55 -17.00 15.62
N TRP A 147 12.77 -17.71 14.82
CA TRP A 147 13.16 -19.04 14.37
C TRP A 147 14.22 -18.88 13.27
N VAL A 148 15.41 -19.46 13.49
CA VAL A 148 16.48 -19.50 12.50
C VAL A 148 16.71 -20.95 12.11
N ASN A 149 16.78 -21.22 10.81
CA ASN A 149 17.16 -22.54 10.31
C ASN A 149 18.56 -22.90 10.85
N PRO A 150 18.73 -23.99 11.61
CA PRO A 150 20.02 -24.34 12.23
C PRO A 150 21.15 -24.54 11.22
N ALA A 151 20.85 -25.07 10.03
CA ALA A 151 21.84 -25.28 8.98
C ALA A 151 22.33 -23.94 8.39
N PHE A 152 21.43 -22.97 8.24
CA PHE A 152 21.78 -21.62 7.81
C PHE A 152 22.66 -20.93 8.85
N LEU A 153 22.30 -21.01 10.14
CA LEU A 153 23.09 -20.42 11.23
C LEU A 153 24.50 -21.02 11.31
N LYS A 154 24.61 -22.34 11.16
CA LYS A 154 25.91 -23.02 11.13
C LYS A 154 26.79 -22.48 10.01
N LYS A 155 26.25 -22.35 8.79
CA LYS A 155 26.97 -21.81 7.63
C LYS A 155 27.47 -20.38 7.87
N GLN A 156 26.67 -19.52 8.50
CA GLN A 156 27.08 -18.14 8.81
C GLN A 156 28.21 -18.09 9.84
N LYS A 157 28.18 -18.97 10.86
CA LYS A 157 29.27 -19.09 11.85
C LYS A 157 30.57 -19.59 11.22
N ASP A 158 30.48 -20.60 10.37
CA ASP A 158 31.65 -21.12 9.64
C ASP A 158 32.27 -20.06 8.70
N MET A 159 31.48 -19.07 8.26
CA MET A 159 31.91 -17.92 7.48
C MET A 159 32.37 -16.71 8.31
N GLY A 160 32.26 -16.75 9.65
CA GLY A 160 32.66 -15.66 10.55
C GLY A 160 31.71 -14.46 10.60
N ASN A 161 30.47 -14.62 10.13
CA ASN A 161 29.47 -13.54 10.05
C ASN A 161 28.56 -13.44 11.28
N ALA A 162 28.65 -14.39 12.21
CA ALA A 162 27.76 -14.54 13.36
C ALA A 162 28.49 -15.06 14.60
#